data_AF-A0A416HN49-F1
#
_entry.id   AF-A0A416HN49-F1
#
_cell.length_a   1.000
_cell.length_b   1.000
_cell.length_c   1.000
_cell.angle_alpha   90.00
_cell.angle_beta   90.00
_cell.angle_gamma   90.00
#
_symmetry.space_group_name_H-M   'P 1'
#
loop_
_entity.id
_entity.type
_entity.pdbx_description
1 polymer ?
#
loop_
_entity_poly.entity_id
_entity_poly.type
_entity_poly.pdbx_seq_one_letter_code
_entity_poly.pdbx_strand_id
1 'polypeptide(L)'
;MNKELLFAIAVLVAGILCLIKVYLDRKGEKLSGVVSGFVNSDGYDFAVIRFQYNGQELEARAANAEGRKGKHAEGDRVDIVYRPGKAKYVNIVGDNYDIYIAVAITICGLALVILRLIK
;
A
#
# COMPACT_ATOMS: atom_id res chain seq x y z
N MET A 1 7.92 33.43 -0.71
CA MET A 1 8.00 32.14 -1.43
C MET A 1 6.82 32.08 -2.40
N ASN A 2 7.05 31.80 -3.70
CA ASN A 2 5.99 31.71 -4.71
C ASN A 2 4.98 30.61 -4.31
N LYS A 3 3.67 30.90 -4.35
CA LYS A 3 2.59 29.94 -4.05
C LYS A 3 2.71 28.65 -4.87
N GLU A 4 3.22 28.76 -6.09
CA GLU A 4 3.44 27.62 -6.97
C GLU A 4 4.62 26.75 -6.54
N LEU A 5 5.69 27.35 -6.00
CA LEU A 5 6.83 26.61 -5.44
C LEU A 5 6.42 25.90 -4.14
N LEU A 6 5.63 26.57 -3.30
CA LEU A 6 5.02 25.98 -2.11
C LEU A 6 4.18 24.74 -2.45
N PHE A 7 3.34 24.84 -3.48
CA PHE A 7 2.54 23.72 -3.95
C PHE A 7 3.42 22.56 -4.45
N ALA A 8 4.45 22.84 -5.25
CA ALA A 8 5.37 21.82 -5.74
C ALA A 8 6.09 21.09 -4.59
N ILE A 9 6.56 21.84 -3.59
CA ILE A 9 7.16 21.26 -2.37
C ILE A 9 6.15 20.40 -1.62
N ALA A 10 4.90 20.85 -1.48
CA ALA A 10 3.86 20.07 -0.80
C ALA A 10 3.57 18.73 -1.50
N VAL A 11 3.51 18.72 -2.83
CA VAL A 11 3.34 17.47 -3.62
C VAL A 11 4.53 16.53 -3.41
N LEU A 12 5.76 17.06 -3.45
CA LEU A 12 6.97 16.26 -3.19
C LEU A 12 6.97 15.66 -1.78
N VAL A 13 6.64 16.46 -0.75
CA VAL A 13 6.53 16.01 0.63
C VAL A 13 5.46 14.92 0.76
N ALA A 14 4.31 15.09 0.12
CA ALA A 14 3.26 14.07 0.12
C ALA A 14 3.75 12.74 -0.48
N GLY A 15 4.47 12.78 -1.61
CA GLY A 15 5.08 11.60 -2.23
C GLY A 15 6.08 10.90 -1.30
N ILE A 16 6.97 11.65 -0.65
CA ILE A 16 7.93 11.11 0.32
C ILE A 16 7.21 10.46 1.50
N LEU A 17 6.17 11.09 2.06
CA LEU A 17 5.38 10.53 3.15
C LEU A 17 4.67 9.23 2.73
N CYS A 18 4.16 9.16 1.49
CA CYS A 18 3.63 7.92 0.92
C CYS A 18 4.68 6.82 0.85
N LEU A 19 5.90 7.12 0.40
CA LEU A 19 7.01 6.16 0.36
C LEU A 19 7.40 5.66 1.75
N ILE A 20 7.49 6.56 2.74
CA ILE A 20 7.77 6.19 4.13
C ILE A 20 6.67 5.28 4.67
N LYS A 21 5.40 5.61 4.42
CA LYS A 21 4.27 4.77 4.83
C LYS A 21 4.36 3.38 4.22
N VAL A 22 4.57 3.29 2.90
CA VAL A 22 4.74 2.04 2.15
C VAL A 22 5.90 1.19 2.70
N TYR A 23 7.03 1.82 3.04
CA TYR A 23 8.19 1.15 3.64
C TYR A 23 7.89 0.63 5.05
N LEU A 24 7.33 1.46 5.93
CA LEU A 24 6.90 1.04 7.26
C LEU A 24 5.85 -0.07 7.15
N ASP A 25 5.01 -0.01 6.12
CA ASP A 25 3.95 -0.97 5.86
C ASP A 25 4.44 -2.38 5.50
N ARG A 26 5.69 -2.48 5.06
CA ARG A 26 6.38 -3.72 4.72
C ARG A 26 7.39 -4.20 5.77
N LYS A 27 7.55 -3.51 6.91
CA LYS A 27 8.43 -3.90 8.03
C LYS A 27 7.86 -5.00 8.96
N GLY A 28 6.76 -5.63 8.57
CA GLY A 28 6.14 -6.68 9.37
C GLY A 28 6.81 -8.05 9.24
N GLU A 29 6.21 -9.01 9.93
CA GLU A 29 6.55 -10.41 9.81
C GLU A 29 5.99 -10.95 8.48
N LYS A 30 6.80 -11.71 7.75
CA LYS A 30 6.37 -12.40 6.53
C LYS A 30 5.72 -13.71 6.92
N LEU A 31 4.47 -13.89 6.51
CA LEU A 31 3.67 -15.10 6.78
C LEU A 31 3.04 -15.59 5.49
N SER A 32 2.62 -16.85 5.45
CA SER A 32 1.78 -17.37 4.38
C SER A 32 0.31 -17.30 4.82
N GLY A 33 -0.57 -16.93 3.89
CA GLY A 33 -2.00 -16.88 4.08
C GLY A 33 -2.75 -17.43 2.87
N VAL A 34 -4.05 -17.54 3.02
CA VAL A 34 -4.98 -17.94 1.97
C VAL A 34 -6.02 -16.83 1.80
N VAL A 35 -6.34 -16.48 0.56
CA VAL A 35 -7.44 -15.58 0.26
C VAL A 35 -8.75 -16.27 0.65
N SER A 36 -9.43 -15.78 1.68
CA SER A 36 -10.69 -16.35 2.19
C SER A 36 -11.94 -15.68 1.62
N GLY A 37 -11.78 -14.60 0.86
CA GLY A 37 -12.88 -13.89 0.22
C GLY A 37 -12.53 -12.43 -0.04
N PHE A 38 -13.56 -11.62 -0.25
CA PHE A 38 -13.43 -10.20 -0.54
C PHE A 38 -14.44 -9.36 0.25
N VAL A 39 -14.01 -8.17 0.68
CA VAL A 39 -14.89 -7.19 1.32
C VAL A 39 -14.94 -5.91 0.47
N ASN A 40 -16.15 -5.44 0.18
CA ASN A 40 -16.33 -4.17 -0.53
C ASN A 40 -16.19 -3.00 0.45
N SER A 41 -15.33 -2.04 0.10
CA SER A 41 -15.13 -0.79 0.83
C SER A 41 -15.03 0.34 -0.20
N ASP A 42 -15.95 1.30 -0.14
CA ASP A 42 -15.96 2.48 -1.01
C ASP A 42 -15.94 2.17 -2.52
N GLY A 43 -16.60 1.08 -2.93
CA GLY A 43 -16.65 0.66 -4.33
C GLY A 43 -15.45 -0.16 -4.80
N TYR A 44 -14.51 -0.47 -3.91
CA TYR A 44 -13.38 -1.34 -4.15
C TYR A 44 -13.53 -2.62 -3.35
N ASP A 45 -13.42 -3.76 -4.01
CA ASP A 45 -13.30 -5.04 -3.32
C ASP A 45 -11.87 -5.14 -2.77
N PHE A 46 -11.68 -5.72 -1.60
CA PHE A 46 -10.36 -5.97 -1.01
C PHE A 46 -10.28 -7.40 -0.57
N ALA A 47 -9.18 -8.09 -0.90
CA ALA A 47 -8.97 -9.47 -0.47
C ALA A 47 -8.93 -9.55 1.07
N VAL A 48 -9.62 -10.53 1.63
CA VAL A 48 -9.49 -10.92 3.03
C VAL A 48 -8.56 -12.12 3.07
N ILE A 49 -7.51 -12.05 3.90
CA ILE A 49 -6.51 -13.09 4.02
C ILE A 49 -6.65 -13.76 5.37
N ARG A 50 -6.79 -15.09 5.34
CA ARG A 50 -6.73 -15.98 6.50
C ARG A 50 -5.32 -16.52 6.67
N PHE A 51 -4.76 -16.40 7.87
CA PHE A 51 -3.39 -16.80 8.15
C PHE A 51 -3.22 -17.24 9.62
N GLN A 52 -2.15 -17.98 9.89
CA GLN A 52 -1.81 -18.43 11.24
C GLN A 52 -0.78 -17.49 11.87
N TYR A 53 -1.01 -17.07 13.11
CA TYR A 53 -0.06 -16.27 13.89
C TYR A 53 -0.11 -16.69 15.36
N ASN A 54 1.04 -17.06 15.93
CA ASN A 54 1.15 -17.54 17.31
C ASN A 54 0.14 -18.64 17.69
N GLY A 55 -0.13 -19.57 16.76
CA GLY A 55 -1.07 -20.68 16.96
C GLY A 55 -2.55 -20.30 16.91
N GLN A 56 -2.87 -19.05 16.54
CA GLN A 56 -4.23 -18.59 16.30
C GLN A 56 -4.45 -18.32 14.82
N GLU A 57 -5.62 -18.71 14.33
CA GLU A 57 -6.08 -18.30 13.01
C GLU A 57 -6.63 -16.88 13.07
N LEU A 58 -6.13 -16.02 12.19
CA LEU A 58 -6.54 -14.63 12.07
C LEU A 58 -7.00 -14.36 10.64
N GLU A 59 -7.88 -13.37 10.50
CA GLU A 59 -8.26 -12.80 9.20
C GLU A 59 -8.00 -11.29 9.19
N ALA A 60 -7.41 -10.80 8.10
CA ALA A 60 -7.16 -9.39 7.91
C ALA A 60 -7.36 -8.98 6.45
N ARG A 61 -7.78 -7.73 6.24
CA ARG A 61 -7.95 -7.17 4.90
C ARG A 61 -6.60 -6.81 4.29
N ALA A 62 -6.37 -7.18 3.04
CA ALA A 62 -5.22 -6.71 2.28
C ALA A 62 -5.35 -5.20 2.03
N ALA A 63 -4.35 -4.41 2.43
CA ALA A 63 -4.32 -2.97 2.25
C ALA A 63 -3.87 -2.54 0.85
N ASN A 64 -3.16 -3.41 0.14
CA ASN A 64 -2.57 -3.17 -1.17
C ASN A 64 -3.20 -3.97 -2.31
N ALA A 65 -4.22 -4.79 -2.04
CA ALA A 65 -4.91 -5.58 -3.05
C ALA A 65 -6.36 -5.10 -3.20
N GLU A 66 -6.56 -4.10 -4.06
CA GLU A 66 -7.88 -3.82 -4.63
C GLU A 66 -8.26 -5.01 -5.54
N GLY A 67 -9.30 -5.75 -5.15
CA GLY A 67 -9.93 -6.87 -5.83
C GLY A 67 -10.46 -6.57 -7.23
N ARG A 68 -10.43 -5.32 -7.68
CA ARG A 68 -10.67 -4.99 -9.09
C ARG A 68 -9.42 -5.25 -9.93
N LYS A 69 -9.14 -6.53 -10.23
CA LYS A 69 -8.43 -6.99 -11.46
C LYS A 69 -8.15 -8.50 -11.56
N GLY A 70 -8.85 -9.37 -10.82
CA GLY A 70 -8.68 -10.83 -11.00
C GLY A 70 -7.26 -11.34 -10.75
N LYS A 71 -6.45 -10.59 -9.97
CA LYS A 71 -5.06 -10.95 -9.64
C LYS A 71 -4.99 -12.02 -8.55
N HIS A 72 -6.03 -12.09 -7.73
CA HIS A 72 -6.20 -13.07 -6.68
C HIS A 72 -7.64 -13.60 -6.72
N ALA A 73 -7.80 -14.89 -6.48
CA ALA A 73 -9.07 -15.59 -6.31
C ALA A 73 -9.17 -16.18 -4.90
N GLU A 74 -10.40 -16.45 -4.45
CA GLU A 74 -10.62 -17.18 -3.21
C GLU A 74 -9.96 -18.57 -3.29
N GLY A 75 -9.25 -18.96 -2.23
CA GLY A 75 -8.43 -20.17 -2.19
C GLY A 75 -6.97 -19.98 -2.60
N ASP A 76 -6.58 -18.84 -3.19
CA ASP A 76 -5.19 -18.58 -3.55
C ASP A 76 -4.30 -18.52 -2.31
N ARG A 77 -3.15 -19.19 -2.37
CA ARG A 77 -2.08 -19.02 -1.39
C ARG A 77 -1.26 -17.79 -1.74
N VAL A 78 -1.07 -16.92 -0.76
CA VAL A 78 -0.31 -15.69 -0.90
C VAL A 78 0.64 -15.51 0.27
N ASP A 79 1.80 -14.93 -0.01
CA ASP A 79 2.68 -14.43 1.04
C ASP A 79 2.19 -13.04 1.46
N ILE A 80 2.21 -12.78 2.76
CA ILE A 80 1.78 -11.52 3.35
C ILE A 80 2.83 -10.94 4.27
N VAL A 81 2.74 -9.64 4.50
CA VAL A 81 3.39 -8.93 5.59
C VAL A 81 2.35 -8.55 6.63
N TYR A 82 2.46 -9.13 7.82
CA TYR A 82 1.60 -8.86 8.97
C TYR A 82 2.33 -8.00 10.00
N ARG A 83 1.63 -7.03 10.59
CA ARG A 83 2.14 -6.25 11.73
C ARG A 83 1.12 -6.31 12.86
N PRO A 84 1.48 -6.90 14.02
CA PRO A 84 0.57 -7.00 15.15
C PRO A 84 -0.01 -5.65 15.60
N GLY A 85 0.79 -4.57 15.58
CA GLY A 85 0.33 -3.22 15.90
C GLY A 85 -0.67 -2.60 14.90
N LYS A 86 -0.91 -3.24 13.76
CA LYS A 86 -1.92 -2.87 12.75
C LYS A 86 -2.76 -4.08 12.33
N ALA A 87 -3.24 -4.86 13.31
CA ALA A 87 -3.87 -6.16 13.11
C ALA A 87 -5.04 -6.21 12.10
N LYS A 88 -5.70 -5.09 11.81
CA LYS A 88 -6.79 -5.01 10.84
C LYS A 88 -6.35 -5.22 9.38
N TYR A 89 -5.05 -5.05 9.10
CA TYR A 89 -4.54 -5.03 7.73
C TYR A 89 -3.28 -5.87 7.55
N VAL A 90 -3.19 -6.47 6.37
CA VAL A 90 -1.99 -7.15 5.85
C VAL A 90 -1.61 -6.55 4.50
N ASN A 91 -0.36 -6.75 4.07
CA ASN A 91 0.05 -6.45 2.70
C ASN A 91 0.41 -7.74 1.98
N ILE A 92 -0.18 -8.00 0.82
CA ILE A 92 0.22 -9.12 -0.03
C ILE A 92 1.59 -8.82 -0.63
N VAL A 93 2.53 -9.74 -0.48
CA VAL A 93 3.88 -9.64 -1.06
C VAL A 93 3.78 -9.73 -2.57
N GLY A 94 4.47 -8.84 -3.27
CA GLY A 94 4.42 -8.76 -4.73
C GLY A 94 3.26 -7.90 -5.26
N ASP A 95 2.33 -7.46 -4.40
CA ASP A 95 1.44 -6.35 -4.75
C ASP A 95 2.08 -5.01 -4.43
N ASN A 96 2.50 -4.32 -5.48
CA ASN A 96 3.31 -3.11 -5.43
C ASN A 96 2.57 -1.88 -5.96
N TYR A 97 1.24 -1.95 -6.13
CA TYR A 97 0.46 -0.85 -6.68
C TYR A 97 0.60 0.45 -5.86
N ASP A 98 0.58 0.34 -4.54
CA ASP A 98 0.83 1.43 -3.59
C ASP A 98 2.25 2.01 -3.72
N ILE A 99 3.27 1.17 -3.99
CA ILE A 99 4.63 1.64 -4.30
C ILE A 99 4.62 2.45 -5.58
N TYR A 100 4.00 1.94 -6.66
CA TYR A 100 3.99 2.64 -7.94
C TYR A 100 3.32 4.02 -7.84
N ILE A 101 2.21 4.13 -7.10
CA ILE A 101 1.57 5.42 -6.83
C ILE A 101 2.50 6.35 -6.05
N ALA A 102 3.12 5.86 -4.96
CA ALA A 102 4.01 6.68 -4.12
C ALA A 102 5.22 7.20 -4.92
N VAL A 103 5.81 6.35 -5.76
CA VAL A 103 6.91 6.73 -6.67
C VAL A 103 6.44 7.77 -7.69
N ALA A 104 5.29 7.56 -8.33
CA ALA A 104 4.75 8.48 -9.33
C ALA A 104 4.52 9.88 -8.75
N ILE A 105 3.89 9.98 -7.57
CA ILE A 105 3.67 11.26 -6.88
C ILE A 105 4.99 11.95 -6.56
N THR A 106 5.99 11.18 -6.08
CA THR A 106 7.32 11.72 -5.74
C THR A 106 8.03 12.28 -6.96
N ILE A 107 8.04 11.55 -8.08
CA ILE A 107 8.65 12.01 -9.34
C ILE A 107 7.94 13.26 -9.87
N CYS A 108 6.59 13.28 -9.85
CA CYS A 108 5.82 14.46 -10.23
C CYS A 108 6.16 15.69 -9.38
N GLY A 109 6.20 15.53 -8.05
CA GLY A 109 6.58 16.61 -7.13
C GLY A 109 8.00 17.12 -7.39
N LEU A 110 8.96 16.21 -7.61
CA LEU A 110 10.34 16.56 -7.91
C LEU A 110 10.45 17.33 -9.24
N ALA A 111 9.78 16.87 -10.29
CA ALA A 111 9.75 17.54 -11.59
C ALA A 111 9.16 18.95 -11.47
N LEU A 112 8.06 19.11 -10.73
CA LEU A 112 7.46 20.42 -10.47
C LEU A 112 8.44 21.36 -9.74
N VAL A 113 9.16 20.87 -8.73
CA VAL A 113 10.17 21.69 -8.02
C VAL A 113 11.28 22.11 -8.97
N ILE A 114 11.86 21.18 -9.74
CA ILE A 114 12.95 21.48 -10.68
C ILE A 114 12.51 22.51 -11.73
N LEU A 115 11.34 22.33 -12.33
CA LEU A 115 10.80 23.26 -13.33
C LEU A 115 10.59 24.68 -12.78
N ARG A 116 10.38 24.82 -11.47
CA ARG A 116 10.20 26.12 -10.80
C ARG A 116 11.50 26.74 -10.30
N LEU A 117 12.59 25.98 -10.25
CA LEU A 117 13.93 26.47 -9.91
C LEU A 117 14.73 26.88 -11.15
N ILE A 118 14.44 26.29 -12.31
CA ILE A 118 15.10 26.60 -13.60
C ILE A 118 14.43 27.79 -14.30
N LYS A 119 13.16 28.08 -13.98
CA LYS A 119 12.46 29.31 -14.40
C LYS A 119 12.75 30.45 -13.44
#